data_AF-A0A1W6MLV9-F1
#
_entry.id   AF-A0A1W6MLV9-F1
#
_cell.length_a   1.000
_cell.length_b   1.000
_cell.length_c   1.000
_cell.angle_alpha   90.00
_cell.angle_beta   90.00
_cell.angle_gamma   90.00
#
_symmetry.space_group_name_H-M   'P 1'
#
loop_
_entity.id
_entity.type
_entity.pdbx_description
1 polymer ?
#
loop_
_entity_poly.entity_id
_entity_poly.type
_entity_poly.pdbx_seq_one_letter_code
_entity_poly.pdbx_strand_id
1 'polypeptide(L)'
;MKTTLPNNLKTRAALSNMIESGYYSGFIKMNAFEMSEKKIVNNFSVKGRLESDDRFVVKAGYCAPLNFLYKIGLASIIFISLYMYWHWISLLISITICAIFLTIYRMRCSKEMDRFFEVYVRCKI
;
A
#
# COMPACT_ATOMS: atom_id res chain seq x y z
N MET A 1 5.82 -5.06 -11.29
CA MET A 1 4.86 -6.12 -11.69
C MET A 1 3.54 -5.90 -10.96
N LYS A 2 2.42 -6.13 -11.63
CA LYS A 2 1.08 -6.01 -11.03
C LYS A 2 0.77 -7.34 -10.34
N THR A 3 0.81 -7.37 -9.01
CA THR A 3 0.53 -8.60 -8.28
C THR A 3 -0.97 -8.84 -8.24
N THR A 4 -1.39 -10.07 -8.59
CA THR A 4 -2.80 -10.43 -8.68
C THR A 4 -3.10 -11.70 -7.89
N LEU A 5 -4.31 -11.79 -7.36
CA LEU A 5 -4.85 -12.97 -6.71
C LEU A 5 -6.12 -13.42 -7.45
N PRO A 6 -6.33 -14.73 -7.69
CA PRO A 6 -7.56 -15.21 -8.30
C PRO A 6 -8.75 -15.03 -7.34
N ASN A 7 -9.90 -14.58 -7.85
CA ASN A 7 -11.14 -14.49 -7.07
C ASN A 7 -11.82 -15.86 -6.95
N ASN A 8 -11.29 -16.73 -6.10
CA ASN A 8 -11.90 -18.03 -5.82
C ASN A 8 -12.14 -18.23 -4.32
N LEU A 9 -12.93 -19.26 -3.98
CA LEU A 9 -13.24 -19.61 -2.60
C LEU A 9 -11.97 -19.86 -1.76
N LYS A 10 -10.93 -20.46 -2.35
CA LYS A 10 -9.65 -20.71 -1.65
C LYS A 10 -8.96 -19.41 -1.25
N THR A 11 -8.91 -18.42 -2.13
CA THR A 11 -8.33 -17.10 -1.84
C THR A 11 -9.14 -16.41 -0.76
N ARG A 12 -10.48 -16.43 -0.83
CA ARG A 12 -11.33 -15.82 0.20
C ARG A 12 -11.18 -16.51 1.55
N ALA A 13 -11.10 -17.83 1.58
CA ALA A 13 -10.87 -18.61 2.79
C ALA A 13 -9.50 -18.29 3.39
N ALA A 14 -8.42 -18.27 2.58
CA ALA A 14 -7.09 -17.89 3.05
C ALA A 14 -7.08 -16.46 3.62
N LEU A 15 -7.74 -15.51 2.94
CA LEU A 15 -7.90 -14.14 3.43
C LEU A 15 -8.68 -14.09 4.76
N SER A 16 -9.73 -14.88 4.93
CA SER A 16 -10.49 -14.98 6.19
C SER A 16 -9.60 -15.55 7.31
N ASN A 17 -8.89 -16.64 7.02
CA ASN A 17 -7.95 -17.28 7.94
C ASN A 17 -6.87 -16.31 8.41
N MET A 18 -6.38 -15.40 7.55
CA MET A 18 -5.41 -14.37 7.94
C MET A 18 -5.96 -13.39 8.98
N ILE A 19 -7.27 -13.09 8.93
CA ILE A 19 -7.96 -12.24 9.91
C ILE A 19 -8.24 -13.03 11.19
N GLU A 20 -8.79 -14.24 11.06
CA GLU A 20 -9.15 -15.10 12.19
C GLU A 20 -7.94 -15.52 13.01
N SER A 21 -6.81 -15.82 12.35
CA SER A 21 -5.53 -16.14 13.00
C SER A 21 -4.86 -14.91 13.65
N GLY A 22 -5.43 -13.71 13.48
CA GLY A 22 -4.94 -12.48 14.11
C GLY A 22 -3.70 -11.85 13.48
N TYR A 23 -3.21 -12.36 12.34
CA TYR A 23 -2.08 -11.76 11.60
C TYR A 23 -2.44 -10.39 11.03
N TYR A 24 -3.66 -10.27 10.49
CA TYR A 24 -4.19 -9.07 9.89
C TYR A 24 -5.51 -8.65 10.52
N SER A 25 -5.80 -7.36 10.46
CA SER A 25 -7.11 -6.78 10.71
C SER A 25 -7.62 -6.12 9.44
N GLY A 26 -8.93 -6.08 9.23
CA GLY A 26 -9.50 -5.46 8.04
C GLY A 26 -10.84 -6.03 7.64
N PHE A 27 -11.18 -5.88 6.37
CA PHE A 27 -12.44 -6.37 5.81
C PHE A 27 -12.25 -7.04 4.45
N ILE A 28 -13.13 -8.00 4.16
CA ILE A 28 -13.22 -8.68 2.87
C ILE A 28 -14.64 -8.43 2.35
N LYS A 29 -14.76 -7.73 1.22
CA LYS A 29 -16.01 -7.51 0.48
C LYS A 29 -15.97 -8.30 -0.82
N MET A 30 -17.13 -8.41 -1.48
CA MET A 30 -17.25 -9.16 -2.73
C MET A 30 -16.29 -8.67 -3.84
N ASN A 31 -16.04 -7.36 -3.89
CA ASN A 31 -15.26 -6.72 -4.97
C ASN A 31 -13.95 -6.08 -4.50
N ALA A 32 -13.65 -6.14 -3.20
CA ALA A 32 -12.44 -5.54 -2.64
C ALA A 32 -12.12 -6.12 -1.27
N PHE A 33 -10.85 -6.08 -0.88
CA PHE A 33 -10.44 -6.31 0.50
C PHE A 33 -9.42 -5.26 0.92
N GLU A 34 -9.37 -4.97 2.22
CA GLU A 34 -8.32 -4.16 2.83
C GLU A 34 -7.89 -4.83 4.11
N MET A 35 -6.57 -4.99 4.26
CA MET A 35 -5.95 -5.66 5.38
C MET A 35 -4.74 -4.87 5.86
N SER A 36 -4.62 -4.69 7.17
CA SER A 36 -3.47 -4.09 7.84
C SER A 36 -2.91 -5.09 8.85
N GLU A 37 -1.59 -5.22 8.93
CA GLU A 37 -0.96 -6.04 9.97
C GLU A 37 -1.42 -5.52 11.35
N LYS A 38 -1.78 -6.44 12.26
CA LYS A 38 -2.27 -6.11 13.60
C LYS A 38 -1.12 -5.67 14.52
N LYS A 39 -0.44 -4.57 14.19
CA LYS A 39 0.58 -3.92 15.01
C LYS A 39 0.09 -2.56 15.49
N ILE A 40 0.55 -2.17 16.68
CA ILE A 40 0.18 -0.90 17.35
C ILE A 40 0.50 0.31 16.47
N VAL A 41 1.55 0.24 15.64
CA VAL A 41 1.95 1.30 14.71
C VAL A 41 2.09 0.74 13.30
N ASN A 42 0.98 0.33 12.68
CA ASN A 42 0.98 0.02 11.25
C ASN A 42 0.29 1.13 10.45
N ASN A 43 1.09 1.80 9.63
CA ASN A 43 0.63 2.85 8.73
C ASN A 43 0.38 2.34 7.30
N PHE A 44 0.63 1.06 7.03
CA PHE A 44 0.44 0.45 5.73
C PHE A 44 -0.71 -0.56 5.74
N SER A 45 -1.45 -0.60 4.64
CA SER A 45 -2.45 -1.63 4.36
C SER A 45 -2.27 -2.20 2.97
N VAL A 46 -2.59 -3.49 2.86
CA VAL A 46 -2.69 -4.23 1.61
C VAL A 46 -4.15 -4.20 1.16
N LYS A 47 -4.39 -3.68 -0.03
CA LYS A 47 -5.71 -3.54 -0.63
C LYS A 47 -5.78 -4.39 -1.88
N GLY A 48 -6.84 -5.19 -2.00
CA GLY A 48 -7.21 -5.86 -3.24
C GLY A 48 -8.45 -5.20 -3.84
N ARG A 49 -8.43 -4.93 -5.14
CA ARG A 49 -9.64 -4.51 -5.89
C ARG A 49 -9.87 -5.48 -7.04
N LEU A 50 -11.10 -5.96 -7.17
CA LEU A 50 -11.50 -6.81 -8.29
C LEU A 50 -11.43 -5.99 -9.58
N GLU A 51 -10.76 -6.54 -10.59
CA GLU A 51 -10.69 -6.01 -11.94
C GLU A 51 -11.41 -6.95 -12.92
N SER A 52 -11.57 -6.56 -14.18
CA SER A 52 -12.41 -7.21 -15.19
C SER A 52 -12.07 -8.68 -15.50
N ASP A 53 -10.92 -9.18 -15.07
CA ASP A 53 -10.44 -10.55 -15.31
C ASP A 53 -10.71 -11.51 -14.14
N ASP A 54 -11.66 -11.18 -13.26
CA ASP A 54 -11.97 -11.94 -12.03
C ASP A 54 -10.74 -12.16 -11.12
N ARG A 55 -9.82 -11.19 -11.16
CA ARG A 55 -8.60 -11.15 -10.35
C ARG A 55 -8.62 -9.93 -9.45
N PHE A 56 -8.23 -10.14 -8.20
CA PHE A 56 -7.92 -9.05 -7.30
C PHE A 56 -6.54 -8.50 -7.63
N VAL A 57 -6.50 -7.22 -7.99
CA VAL A 57 -5.25 -6.47 -8.09
C VAL A 57 -4.85 -6.06 -6.68
N VAL A 58 -3.72 -6.60 -6.21
CA VAL A 58 -3.23 -6.40 -4.85
C VAL A 58 -2.19 -5.29 -4.84
N LYS A 59 -2.35 -4.32 -3.94
CA LYS A 59 -1.42 -3.21 -3.75
C LYS A 59 -1.28 -2.89 -2.27
N ALA A 60 -0.04 -2.74 -1.81
CA ALA A 60 0.25 -2.12 -0.53
C ALA A 60 0.30 -0.59 -0.67
N GLY A 61 -0.17 0.12 0.34
CA GLY A 61 -0.05 1.57 0.44
C GLY A 61 -0.33 2.05 1.85
N TYR A 62 -0.32 3.36 2.05
CA TYR A 62 -0.67 3.92 3.35
C TYR A 62 -2.15 3.68 3.69
N CYS A 63 -2.41 3.41 4.98
CA CYS A 63 -3.75 3.49 5.56
C CYS A 63 -4.32 4.91 5.40
N ALA A 64 -5.64 5.04 5.27
CA ALA A 64 -6.28 6.33 5.49
C ALA A 64 -6.22 6.67 6.99
N PRO A 65 -5.93 7.93 7.39
CA PRO A 65 -5.84 9.15 6.58
C PRO A 65 -4.44 9.46 6.03
N LEU A 66 -3.40 8.70 6.38
CA LEU A 66 -2.01 8.98 5.98
C LEU A 66 -1.83 9.08 4.45
N ASN A 67 -2.56 8.30 3.67
CA ASN A 67 -2.53 8.39 2.21
C ASN A 67 -3.00 9.78 1.71
N PHE A 68 -3.95 10.41 2.38
CA PHE A 68 -4.42 11.75 2.04
C PHE A 68 -3.38 12.81 2.45
N LEU A 69 -2.83 12.70 3.65
CA LEU A 69 -1.73 13.55 4.14
C LEU A 69 -0.50 13.48 3.23
N TYR A 70 -0.12 12.28 2.78
CA TYR A 70 0.99 12.08 1.86
C TYR A 70 0.77 12.80 0.52
N LYS A 71 -0.45 12.70 -0.04
CA LYS A 71 -0.80 13.40 -1.28
C LYS A 71 -0.79 14.92 -1.12
N ILE A 72 -1.32 15.43 -0.01
CA ILE A 72 -1.27 16.85 0.29
C ILE A 72 0.17 17.32 0.46
N GLY A 73 0.99 16.58 1.21
CA GLY A 73 2.40 16.90 1.41
C GLY A 73 3.17 16.97 0.09
N LEU A 74 2.96 16.01 -0.81
CA LEU A 74 3.54 16.04 -2.16
C LEU A 74 3.09 17.27 -2.95
N ALA A 75 1.79 17.59 -2.93
CA ALA A 75 1.26 18.77 -3.62
C ALA A 75 1.89 20.06 -3.07
N SER A 76 1.97 20.21 -1.75
CA SER A 76 2.60 21.37 -1.11
C SER A 76 4.08 21.53 -1.50
N ILE A 77 4.84 20.43 -1.55
CA ILE A 77 6.25 20.47 -2.00
C ILE A 77 6.34 20.97 -3.45
N ILE A 78 5.46 20.52 -4.33
CA ILE A 78 5.42 20.98 -5.73
C ILE A 78 5.10 22.48 -5.81
N PHE A 79 4.09 22.96 -5.07
CA PHE A 79 3.75 24.38 -5.04
C PHE A 79 4.88 25.26 -4.51
N ILE A 80 5.55 24.83 -3.43
CA ILE A 80 6.72 25.54 -2.88
C ILE A 80 7.86 25.55 -3.91
N SER A 81 8.08 24.44 -4.61
CA SER A 81 9.14 24.34 -5.63
C SER A 81 8.87 25.25 -6.84
N LEU A 82 7.61 25.36 -7.27
CA LEU A 82 7.20 26.32 -8.32
C LEU A 82 7.39 27.77 -7.87
N TYR A 83 7.02 28.08 -6.62
CA TYR A 83 7.21 29.42 -6.07
C TYR A 83 8.70 29.79 -5.98
N MET A 84 9.55 28.82 -5.66
CA MET A 84 11.01 28.98 -5.58
C MET A 84 11.74 28.74 -6.90
N TYR A 85 11.05 28.71 -8.05
CA TYR A 85 11.64 28.42 -9.37
C TYR A 85 12.84 29.30 -9.72
N TRP A 86 12.88 30.53 -9.18
CA TRP A 86 14.03 31.44 -9.36
C TRP A 86 15.34 30.90 -8.76
N HIS A 87 15.24 30.02 -7.76
CA HIS A 87 16.38 29.40 -7.09
C HIS A 87 16.56 27.93 -7.52
N TRP A 88 17.32 27.73 -8.60
CA TRP A 88 17.65 26.42 -9.17
C TRP A 88 18.18 25.40 -8.14
N ILE A 89 18.95 25.85 -7.15
CA ILE A 89 19.49 25.01 -6.07
C ILE A 89 18.36 24.47 -5.16
N SER A 90 17.37 25.31 -4.81
CA SER A 90 16.22 24.91 -4.00
C SER A 90 15.39 23.84 -4.71
N LEU A 91 15.22 23.99 -6.03
CA LEU A 91 14.50 23.04 -6.86
C LEU A 91 15.22 21.68 -6.91
N LEU A 92 16.55 21.65 -7.05
CA LEU A 92 17.34 20.42 -6.99
C LEU A 92 17.24 19.69 -5.62
N ILE A 93 17.30 20.45 -4.53
CA ILE A 93 17.14 19.90 -3.18
C ILE A 93 15.73 19.31 -2.99
N SER A 94 14.70 20.02 -3.45
CA SER A 94 13.31 19.53 -3.39
C SER A 94 13.12 18.21 -4.15
N ILE A 95 13.64 18.12 -5.37
CA ILE A 95 13.55 16.89 -6.19
C ILE A 95 14.26 15.72 -5.50
N THR A 96 15.46 15.95 -4.95
CA THR A 96 16.22 14.88 -4.28
C THR A 96 15.52 14.38 -3.03
N ILE A 97 14.97 15.29 -2.20
CA ILE A 97 14.15 14.91 -1.05
C ILE A 97 12.94 14.09 -1.49
N CYS A 98 12.21 14.54 -2.51
CA CYS A 98 11.04 13.83 -3.02
C CYS A 98 11.40 12.42 -3.53
N ALA A 99 12.51 12.28 -4.25
CA ALA A 99 13.00 10.99 -4.76
C ALA A 99 13.38 10.02 -3.62
N ILE A 100 14.03 10.52 -2.56
CA ILE A 100 14.37 9.73 -1.37
C ILE A 100 13.09 9.23 -0.69
N PHE A 101 12.13 10.13 -0.45
CA PHE A 101 10.84 9.78 0.15
C PHE A 101 10.08 8.73 -0.67
N LEU A 102 10.02 8.89 -2.00
CA LEU A 102 9.40 7.92 -2.90
C LEU A 102 10.08 6.56 -2.84
N THR A 103 11.40 6.53 -2.73
CA THR A 103 12.18 5.30 -2.65
C THR A 103 11.92 4.58 -1.33
N ILE A 104 11.93 5.30 -0.20
CA ILE A 104 11.59 4.75 1.12
C ILE A 104 10.16 4.19 1.12
N TYR A 105 9.21 4.93 0.55
CA TYR A 105 7.83 4.48 0.41
C TYR A 105 7.74 3.16 -0.38
N ARG A 106 8.37 3.11 -1.57
CA ARG A 106 8.38 1.90 -2.40
C ARG A 106 9.00 0.71 -1.68
N MET A 107 10.10 0.90 -0.97
CA MET A 107 10.73 -0.16 -0.19
C MET A 107 9.81 -0.69 0.91
N ARG A 108 9.11 0.19 1.63
CA ARG A 108 8.14 -0.23 2.66
C ARG A 108 6.94 -0.96 2.07
N CYS A 109 6.40 -0.47 0.96
CA CYS A 109 5.33 -1.18 0.23
C CYS A 109 5.76 -2.57 -0.23
N SER A 110 6.99 -2.73 -0.75
CA SER A 110 7.50 -4.03 -1.17
C SER A 110 7.58 -4.99 0.02
N LYS A 111 8.18 -4.56 1.12
CA LYS A 111 8.30 -5.39 2.34
C LYS A 111 6.94 -5.82 2.89
N GLU A 112 5.95 -4.92 2.86
CA GLU A 112 4.60 -5.24 3.32
C GLU A 112 3.91 -6.24 2.39
N MET A 113 4.10 -6.12 1.08
CA MET A 113 3.61 -7.10 0.10
C MET A 113 4.27 -8.46 0.31
N ASP A 114 5.59 -8.51 0.48
CA ASP A 114 6.33 -9.76 0.66
C ASP A 114 5.84 -10.50 1.92
N ARG A 115 5.68 -9.79 3.04
CA ARG A 115 5.12 -10.35 4.28
C ARG A 115 3.68 -10.84 4.09
N PHE A 116 2.86 -10.06 3.39
CA PHE A 116 1.48 -10.45 3.10
C PHE A 116 1.42 -11.76 2.31
N PHE A 117 2.24 -11.92 1.28
CA PHE A 117 2.27 -13.16 0.51
C PHE A 117 2.83 -14.34 1.31
N GLU A 118 3.81 -14.13 2.18
CA GLU A 118 4.32 -15.17 3.07
C GLU A 118 3.21 -15.72 3.99
N VAL A 119 2.45 -14.83 4.62
CA VAL A 119 1.33 -15.22 5.49
C VAL A 119 0.19 -15.83 4.67
N TYR A 120 -0.12 -15.27 3.50
CA TYR A 120 -1.15 -15.81 2.60
C TYR A 120 -0.84 -17.26 2.19
N VAL A 121 0.40 -17.56 1.83
CA VAL A 121 0.82 -18.94 1.48
C VAL A 121 0.66 -19.87 2.68
N ARG A 122 0.99 -19.40 3.89
CA ARG A 122 0.84 -20.18 5.14
C ARG A 122 -0.62 -20.48 5.48
N CYS A 123 -1.52 -19.52 5.30
CA CYS A 123 -2.96 -19.66 5.61
C CYS A 123 -3.78 -20.34 4.51
N LYS A 124 -3.16 -20.65 3.35
CA LYS A 124 -3.78 -21.34 2.21
C LYS A 124 -3.66 -22.86 2.30
N ILE A 125 -2.71 -23.37 3.11
CA ILE A 125 -2.52 -24.79 3.42
C ILE A 125 -3.61 -25.22 4.41
#